data_AF-A0A7Z6XES1-F1
#
_entry.id   AF-A0A7Z6XES1-F1
#
_cell.length_a   1.000
_cell.length_b   1.000
_cell.length_c   1.000
_cell.angle_alpha   90.00
_cell.angle_beta   90.00
_cell.angle_gamma   90.00
#
_symmetry.space_group_name_H-M   'P 1'
#
loop_
_entity.id
_entity.type
_entity.pdbx_description
1 polymer ?
#
loop_
_entity_poly.entity_id
_entity_poly.type
_entity_poly.pdbx_seq_one_letter_code
_entity_poly.pdbx_strand_id
1 'polypeptide(L)'
;MDNADSVDNADSVDNADQAEQAAGEATEEPTAPAEPAPELVRDAFATLQATLGETCTPGAGDCAYFLGRVTQELTELDEAMRADPKGPGHFKQPLADMKVLFGKLGKDRSTPHLEKFFTEIVSTRDGINTWMQDHPDDYR
;
A
#
# COMPACT_ATOMS: atom_id res chain seq x y z
N MET A 1 -24.17 -11.93 -59.78
CA MET A 1 -24.66 -11.29 -61.00
C MET A 1 -25.42 -10.07 -60.48
N ASP A 2 -24.88 -8.86 -60.44
CA ASP A 2 -23.96 -8.20 -61.37
C ASP A 2 -23.08 -7.17 -60.66
N ASN A 3 -22.03 -6.79 -61.38
CA ASN A 3 -20.93 -5.93 -60.99
C ASN A 3 -21.11 -4.53 -61.61
N ALA A 4 -20.63 -3.51 -60.89
CA ALA A 4 -20.17 -2.19 -61.36
C ALA A 4 -21.11 -1.25 -62.15
N ASP A 5 -21.20 0.01 -61.70
CA ASP A 5 -20.71 1.12 -62.53
C ASP A 5 -20.32 2.33 -61.66
N SER A 6 -19.14 2.87 -61.95
CA SER A 6 -18.67 4.21 -61.57
C SER A 6 -19.46 5.26 -62.40
N VAL A 7 -19.36 6.59 -62.31
CA VAL A 7 -18.27 7.55 -62.07
C VAL A 7 -18.91 8.96 -62.00
N ASP A 8 -18.16 9.93 -61.45
CA ASP A 8 -18.10 11.36 -61.84
C ASP A 8 -19.32 12.29 -61.55
N ASN A 9 -19.18 13.57 -61.17
CA ASN A 9 -18.05 14.50 -61.29
C ASN A 9 -18.30 15.78 -60.47
N ALA A 10 -17.19 16.38 -60.00
CA ALA A 10 -16.83 17.82 -59.92
C ALA A 10 -17.79 18.81 -59.20
N ASP A 11 -17.37 19.83 -58.47
CA ASP A 11 -16.11 20.59 -58.43
C ASP A 11 -16.13 21.47 -57.16
N SER A 12 -14.99 21.62 -56.49
CA SER A 12 -14.39 22.91 -56.11
C SER A 12 -13.38 22.71 -54.97
N VAL A 13 -12.12 22.61 -55.40
CA VAL A 13 -10.88 23.10 -54.77
C VAL A 13 -11.11 24.37 -53.92
N ASP A 14 -10.38 24.69 -52.84
CA ASP A 14 -8.94 24.69 -52.63
C ASP A 14 -8.66 24.87 -51.12
N ASN A 15 -7.67 24.16 -50.59
CA ASN A 15 -6.65 24.70 -49.68
C ASN A 15 -5.60 23.61 -49.48
N ALA A 16 -4.71 23.52 -50.46
CA ALA A 16 -3.36 23.04 -50.21
C ALA A 16 -2.66 24.04 -49.28
N ASP A 17 -2.09 23.57 -48.18
CA ASP A 17 -0.65 23.73 -47.98
C ASP A 17 -0.17 22.83 -46.82
N GLN A 18 0.75 21.93 -47.16
CA GLN A 18 1.56 21.16 -46.24
C GLN A 18 2.85 21.93 -45.97
N ALA A 19 3.06 22.35 -44.73
CA ALA A 19 4.34 22.71 -44.11
C ALA A 19 3.99 23.06 -42.64
N GLU A 20 4.51 22.48 -41.57
CA GLU A 20 5.78 21.81 -41.32
C GLU A 20 5.56 20.72 -40.25
N GLN A 21 6.04 19.51 -40.55
CA GLN A 21 6.53 18.62 -39.52
C GLN A 21 7.81 19.23 -38.96
N ALA A 22 7.69 19.96 -37.84
CA ALA A 22 8.83 20.30 -37.00
C ALA A 22 8.83 19.34 -35.80
N ALA A 23 9.85 18.49 -35.80
CA ALA A 23 10.19 17.56 -34.76
C ALA A 23 10.12 18.19 -33.36
N GLY A 24 9.29 17.58 -32.51
CA GLY A 24 9.49 17.55 -31.08
C GLY A 24 9.47 16.09 -30.69
N GLU A 25 10.56 15.38 -30.93
CA GLU A 25 10.90 14.22 -30.10
C GLU A 25 11.01 14.76 -28.68
N ALA A 26 9.88 14.77 -27.96
CA ALA A 26 9.91 14.71 -26.52
C ALA A 26 10.60 13.39 -26.23
N THR A 27 11.90 13.49 -26.00
CA THR A 27 12.71 12.46 -25.39
C THR A 27 11.88 11.99 -24.19
N GLU A 28 11.31 10.78 -24.27
CA GLU A 28 10.91 10.08 -23.06
C GLU A 28 12.22 9.92 -22.29
N GLU A 29 12.51 10.87 -21.40
CA GLU A 29 13.34 10.59 -20.25
C GLU A 29 12.80 9.27 -19.69
N PRO A 30 13.66 8.29 -19.38
CA PRO A 30 13.20 7.15 -18.62
C PRO A 30 12.60 7.75 -17.35
N THR A 31 11.27 7.77 -17.25
CA THR A 31 10.61 8.00 -15.98
C THR A 31 11.17 6.90 -15.11
N ALA A 32 12.17 7.22 -14.29
CA ALA A 32 12.58 6.35 -13.22
C ALA A 32 11.28 5.92 -12.55
N PRO A 33 11.02 4.62 -12.36
CA PRO A 33 9.79 4.19 -11.70
C PRO A 33 9.68 5.03 -10.43
N ALA A 34 8.59 5.79 -10.31
CA ALA A 34 8.34 6.59 -9.12
C ALA A 34 8.55 5.66 -7.93
N GLU A 35 9.54 5.94 -7.08
CA GLU A 35 9.96 4.96 -6.10
C GLU A 35 8.75 4.60 -5.22
N PRO A 36 8.33 3.33 -5.16
CA PRO A 36 7.15 2.88 -4.41
C PRO A 36 7.35 2.93 -2.89
N ALA A 37 8.31 3.73 -2.43
CA ALA A 37 8.89 3.74 -1.10
C ALA A 37 7.84 3.93 0.01
N PRO A 38 7.13 5.07 0.09
CA PRO A 38 6.12 5.26 1.12
C PRO A 38 4.84 4.44 0.85
N GLU A 39 4.58 4.02 -0.39
CA GLU A 39 3.33 3.36 -0.76
C GLU A 39 3.13 2.02 -0.06
N LEU A 40 4.19 1.22 0.10
CA LEU A 40 4.10 -0.06 0.81
C LEU A 40 3.79 0.14 2.30
N VAL A 41 4.42 1.13 2.94
CA VAL A 41 4.14 1.47 4.34
C VAL A 41 2.71 2.01 4.48
N ARG A 42 2.28 2.87 3.55
CA ARG A 42 0.92 3.41 3.49
C ARG A 42 -0.12 2.29 3.40
N ASP A 43 0.09 1.36 2.47
CA ASP A 43 -0.88 0.31 2.18
C ASP A 43 -0.94 -0.71 3.33
N ALA A 44 0.20 -1.14 3.88
CA ALA A 44 0.26 -2.00 5.07
C ALA A 44 -0.32 -1.30 6.31
N PHE A 45 -0.13 0.02 6.42
CA PHE A 45 -0.76 0.78 7.50
C PHE A 45 -2.28 0.84 7.33
N ALA A 46 -2.78 1.02 6.10
CA ALA A 46 -4.21 1.04 5.83
C ALA A 46 -4.91 -0.28 6.19
N THR A 47 -4.27 -1.43 5.95
CA THR A 47 -4.82 -2.73 6.36
C THR A 47 -4.80 -2.93 7.87
N LEU A 48 -3.75 -2.47 8.58
CA LEU A 48 -3.74 -2.39 10.05
C LEU A 48 -4.89 -1.53 10.57
N GLN A 49 -5.13 -0.37 9.94
CA GLN A 49 -6.21 0.54 10.33
C GLN A 49 -7.60 -0.07 10.19
N ALA A 50 -7.79 -0.98 9.23
CA ALA A 50 -9.04 -1.72 9.07
C ALA A 50 -9.42 -2.55 10.30
N THR A 51 -8.48 -2.78 11.24
CA THR A 51 -8.73 -3.51 12.48
C THR A 51 -9.03 -2.62 13.70
N LEU A 52 -8.86 -1.29 13.63
CA LEU A 52 -8.92 -0.38 14.80
C LEU A 52 -10.31 -0.25 15.45
N GLY A 53 -11.38 -0.61 14.74
CA GLY A 53 -12.74 -0.69 15.27
C GLY A 53 -13.14 -2.08 15.76
N GLU A 54 -12.28 -3.08 15.54
CA GLU A 54 -12.53 -4.47 15.90
C GLU A 54 -11.87 -4.78 17.26
N THR A 55 -12.52 -5.67 18.00
CA THR A 55 -12.01 -6.26 19.26
C THR A 55 -12.68 -7.62 19.46
N CYS A 56 -12.21 -8.38 20.43
CA CYS A 56 -12.82 -9.65 20.82
C CYS A 56 -12.70 -9.89 22.33
N THR A 57 -13.45 -10.89 22.82
CA THR A 57 -13.28 -11.40 24.19
C THR A 57 -12.47 -12.69 24.14
N PRO A 58 -11.34 -12.81 24.86
CA PRO A 58 -10.58 -14.06 24.94
C PRO A 58 -11.46 -15.26 25.33
N GLY A 59 -11.28 -16.39 24.63
CA GLY A 59 -12.10 -17.59 24.75
C GLY A 59 -13.34 -17.60 23.86
N ALA A 60 -13.67 -16.48 23.19
CA ALA A 60 -14.70 -16.45 22.16
C ALA A 60 -14.14 -16.89 20.80
N GLY A 61 -14.96 -17.56 19.99
CA GLY A 61 -14.52 -18.17 18.73
C GLY A 61 -14.02 -17.19 17.66
N ASP A 62 -14.49 -15.95 17.70
CA ASP A 62 -14.07 -14.85 16.83
C ASP A 62 -12.71 -14.25 17.24
N CYS A 63 -12.27 -14.48 18.48
CA CYS A 63 -11.06 -13.86 19.02
C CYS A 63 -9.78 -14.39 18.38
N ALA A 64 -9.77 -15.67 18.01
CA ALA A 64 -8.69 -16.28 17.22
C ALA A 64 -8.46 -15.55 15.90
N TYR A 65 -9.55 -15.24 15.18
CA TYR A 65 -9.50 -14.58 13.88
C TYR A 65 -8.99 -13.14 14.03
N PHE A 66 -9.58 -12.37 14.96
CA PHE A 66 -9.18 -10.99 15.20
C PHE A 66 -7.70 -10.88 15.59
N LEU A 67 -7.25 -11.65 16.57
CA LEU A 67 -5.85 -11.58 17.03
C LEU A 67 -4.86 -12.05 15.96
N GLY A 68 -5.22 -13.09 15.21
CA GLY A 68 -4.43 -13.55 14.06
C GLY A 68 -4.29 -12.46 13.00
N ARG A 69 -5.39 -11.78 12.65
CA ARG A 69 -5.38 -10.66 11.70
C ARG A 69 -4.50 -9.52 12.19
N VAL A 70 -4.72 -9.00 13.41
CA VAL A 70 -3.92 -7.89 13.94
C VAL A 70 -2.42 -8.21 13.95
N THR A 71 -2.04 -9.43 14.35
CA THR A 71 -0.62 -9.83 14.34
C THR A 71 -0.04 -9.98 12.94
N GLN A 72 -0.84 -10.39 11.95
CA GLN A 72 -0.43 -10.40 10.54
C GLN A 72 -0.20 -8.97 10.04
N GLU A 73 -1.16 -8.06 10.21
CA GLU A 73 -1.03 -6.67 9.73
C GLU A 73 0.18 -5.95 10.38
N LEU A 74 0.44 -6.20 11.67
CA LEU A 74 1.63 -5.68 12.34
C LEU A 74 2.93 -6.26 11.74
N THR A 75 2.91 -7.52 11.29
CA THR A 75 4.08 -8.14 10.66
C THR A 75 4.36 -7.50 9.31
N GLU A 76 3.31 -7.34 8.48
CA GLU A 76 3.41 -6.72 7.15
C GLU A 76 3.87 -5.26 7.25
N LEU A 77 3.39 -4.52 8.26
CA LEU A 77 3.85 -3.15 8.53
C LEU A 77 5.31 -3.08 8.99
N ASP A 78 5.77 -3.97 9.88
CA ASP A 78 7.19 -4.04 10.27
C ASP A 78 8.10 -4.30 9.07
N GLU A 79 7.70 -5.21 8.18
CA GLU A 79 8.44 -5.54 6.96
C GLU A 79 8.49 -4.35 6.01
N ALA A 80 7.37 -3.69 5.75
CA ALA A 80 7.29 -2.50 4.91
C ALA A 80 8.17 -1.35 5.46
N MET A 81 8.08 -1.05 6.75
CA MET A 81 8.86 0.00 7.40
C MET A 81 10.38 -0.26 7.37
N ARG A 82 10.80 -1.53 7.41
CA ARG A 82 12.23 -1.90 7.29
C ARG A 82 12.73 -1.81 5.86
N ALA A 83 11.87 -2.10 4.89
CA ALA A 83 12.19 -2.06 3.47
C ALA A 83 12.16 -0.64 2.89
N ASP A 84 11.53 0.32 3.58
CA ASP A 84 11.46 1.70 3.15
C ASP A 84 12.87 2.31 2.94
N PRO A 85 13.14 3.00 1.80
CA PRO A 85 14.42 3.65 1.51
C PRO A 85 14.91 4.71 2.50
N LYS A 86 14.01 5.37 3.25
CA LYS A 86 14.38 6.28 4.35
C LYS A 86 14.99 5.49 5.52
N GLY A 87 14.76 4.18 5.56
CA GLY A 87 15.36 3.22 6.45
C GLY A 87 14.67 3.13 7.83
N PRO A 88 15.06 2.13 8.64
CA PRO A 88 14.43 1.86 9.94
C PRO A 88 14.65 2.97 10.98
N GLY A 89 15.57 3.90 10.71
CA GLY A 89 15.77 5.09 11.53
C GLY A 89 14.62 6.09 11.46
N HIS A 90 13.79 6.00 10.43
CA HIS A 90 12.59 6.81 10.25
C HIS A 90 11.47 6.33 11.19
N PHE A 91 11.18 5.02 11.16
CA PHE A 91 10.12 4.37 11.95
C PHE A 91 10.60 3.81 13.30
N LYS A 92 11.50 4.52 14.00
CA LYS A 92 12.20 3.99 15.20
C LYS A 92 11.24 3.45 16.26
N GLN A 93 10.20 4.22 16.59
CA GLN A 93 9.28 3.84 17.66
C GLN A 93 8.37 2.67 17.23
N PRO A 94 7.64 2.73 16.08
CA PRO A 94 6.85 1.58 15.62
C PRO A 94 7.64 0.28 15.54
N LEU A 95 8.85 0.32 14.96
CA LEU A 95 9.70 -0.86 14.83
C LEU A 95 10.21 -1.39 16.17
N ALA A 96 10.42 -0.52 17.17
CA ALA A 96 10.79 -0.92 18.51
C ALA A 96 9.62 -1.60 19.24
N ASP A 97 8.42 -1.02 19.13
CA ASP A 97 7.20 -1.55 19.76
C ASP A 97 6.82 -2.93 19.18
N MET A 98 6.87 -3.08 17.85
CA MET A 98 6.64 -4.36 17.18
C MET A 98 7.71 -5.40 17.54
N LYS A 99 8.98 -5.00 17.65
CA LYS A 99 10.05 -5.89 18.11
C LYS A 99 9.80 -6.42 19.51
N VAL A 100 9.33 -5.59 20.44
CA VAL A 100 8.98 -6.01 21.81
C VAL A 100 7.82 -7.00 21.78
N LEU A 101 6.76 -6.70 21.01
CA LEU A 101 5.62 -7.60 20.85
C LEU A 101 6.05 -8.95 20.27
N PHE A 102 6.75 -8.96 19.14
CA PHE A 102 7.19 -10.20 18.48
C PHE A 102 8.21 -10.99 19.32
N GLY A 103 9.00 -10.32 20.16
CA GLY A 103 9.84 -10.97 21.16
C GLY A 103 9.04 -11.75 22.20
N LYS A 104 7.88 -11.22 22.64
CA LYS A 104 6.97 -11.91 23.57
C LYS A 104 6.22 -13.05 22.89
N LEU A 105 5.73 -12.82 21.68
CA LEU A 105 4.96 -13.81 20.92
C LEU A 105 5.84 -14.97 20.42
N GLY A 106 7.10 -14.71 20.10
CA GLY A 106 7.97 -15.69 19.46
C GLY A 106 7.37 -16.16 18.13
N LYS A 107 7.43 -17.48 17.88
CA LYS A 107 6.88 -18.13 16.67
C LYS A 107 5.50 -18.76 16.89
N ASP A 108 5.01 -18.80 18.12
CA ASP A 108 3.71 -19.40 18.42
C ASP A 108 2.60 -18.44 17.99
N ARG A 109 1.68 -18.95 17.17
CA ARG A 109 0.51 -18.23 16.64
C ARG A 109 -0.79 -18.99 16.95
N SER A 110 -0.74 -19.95 17.89
CA SER A 110 -1.93 -20.64 18.36
C SER A 110 -2.85 -19.69 19.11
N THR A 111 -4.17 -19.93 19.02
CA THR A 111 -5.18 -19.11 19.69
C THR A 111 -4.92 -18.90 21.18
N PRO A 112 -4.66 -19.94 22.00
CA PRO A 112 -4.45 -19.74 23.43
C PRO A 112 -3.23 -18.85 23.74
N HIS A 113 -2.21 -18.91 22.88
CA HIS A 113 -1.02 -18.09 23.03
C HIS A 113 -1.27 -16.63 22.62
N LEU A 114 -1.96 -16.39 21.51
CA LEU A 114 -2.33 -15.03 21.10
C LEU A 114 -3.27 -14.37 22.12
N GLU A 115 -4.28 -15.09 22.61
CA GLU A 115 -5.21 -14.60 23.63
C GLU A 115 -4.51 -14.23 24.94
N LYS A 116 -3.49 -14.99 25.34
CA LYS A 116 -2.65 -14.68 26.51
C LYS A 116 -1.96 -13.31 26.38
N PHE A 117 -1.66 -12.86 25.15
CA PHE A 117 -1.04 -11.58 24.85
C PHE A 117 -2.02 -10.58 24.21
N PHE A 118 -3.33 -10.77 24.40
CA PHE A 118 -4.39 -9.92 23.84
C PHE A 118 -4.10 -8.43 24.08
N THR A 119 -3.84 -8.06 25.33
CA THR A 119 -3.63 -6.66 25.73
C THR A 119 -2.41 -6.07 25.02
N GLU A 120 -1.29 -6.80 24.96
CA GLU A 120 -0.11 -6.36 24.23
C GLU A 120 -0.36 -6.19 22.74
N ILE A 121 -1.02 -7.14 22.08
CA ILE A 121 -1.30 -7.08 20.64
C ILE A 121 -2.13 -5.84 20.31
N VAL A 122 -3.24 -5.64 21.05
CA VAL A 122 -4.15 -4.52 20.83
C VAL A 122 -3.47 -3.18 21.18
N SER A 123 -2.74 -3.10 22.29
CA SER A 123 -2.07 -1.86 22.69
C SER A 123 -0.97 -1.46 21.70
N THR A 124 -0.22 -2.42 21.16
CA THR A 124 0.79 -2.16 20.12
C THR A 124 0.14 -1.65 18.84
N ARG A 125 -0.94 -2.27 18.36
CA ARG A 125 -1.71 -1.78 17.21
C ARG A 125 -2.15 -0.33 17.41
N ASP A 126 -2.78 -0.03 18.54
CA ASP A 126 -3.35 1.30 18.80
C ASP A 126 -2.26 2.36 18.98
N GLY A 127 -1.15 2.00 19.63
CA GLY A 127 0.02 2.86 19.79
C GLY A 127 0.68 3.20 18.46
N ILE A 128 0.86 2.20 17.58
CA ILE A 128 1.40 2.42 16.23
C ILE A 128 0.47 3.29 15.40
N ASN A 129 -0.85 3.04 15.43
CA ASN A 129 -1.80 3.91 14.75
C ASN A 129 -1.69 5.36 15.23
N THR A 130 -1.63 5.58 16.54
CA THR A 130 -1.48 6.93 17.10
C THR A 130 -0.20 7.58 16.58
N TRP A 131 0.93 6.88 16.67
CA TRP A 131 2.21 7.39 16.20
C TRP A 131 2.19 7.73 14.71
N MET A 132 1.66 6.83 13.87
CA MET A 132 1.54 7.05 12.42
C MET A 132 0.59 8.21 12.11
N GLN A 133 -0.49 8.41 12.85
CA GLN A 133 -1.35 9.58 12.64
C GLN A 133 -0.67 10.91 13.00
N ASP A 134 0.26 10.89 13.96
CA ASP A 134 1.08 12.06 14.32
C ASP A 134 2.23 12.32 13.34
N HIS A 135 2.58 11.35 12.49
CA HIS A 135 3.70 11.41 11.54
C HIS A 135 3.25 11.11 10.10
N PRO A 136 2.30 11.88 9.53
CA PRO A 136 1.71 11.58 8.23
C PRO A 136 2.70 11.64 7.07
N ASP A 137 3.69 12.53 7.13
CA ASP A 137 4.71 12.72 6.08
C ASP A 137 5.68 11.52 5.99
N ASP A 138 5.65 10.63 6.98
CA ASP A 138 6.55 9.49 7.02
C ASP A 138 6.12 8.41 6.01
N TYR A 139 4.83 8.35 5.64
CA TYR A 139 4.23 7.33 4.77
C TYR A 139 3.24 7.88 3.73
N ARG A 140 3.19 9.19 3.49
CA ARG A 140 2.35 9.81 2.45
C ARG A 140 3.14 10.29 1.26
#